data_AF-A0ABD0P381-F1
#
_entry.id   AF-A0ABD0P381-F1
#
_cell.length_a   1.000
_cell.length_b   1.000
_cell.length_c   1.000
_cell.angle_alpha   90.00
_cell.angle_beta   90.00
_cell.angle_gamma   90.00
#
_symmetry.space_group_name_H-M   'P 1'
#
loop_
_entity.id
_entity.type
_entity.pdbx_description
1 polymer ?
#
loop_
_entity_poly.entity_id
_entity_poly.type
_entity_poly.pdbx_seq_one_letter_code
_entity_poly.pdbx_strand_id
1 'polypeptide(L)' 'DYTHLPKADIFALGLTVLLAAGAPPLPQNGDDWHSLRQGKLPSLPQELPAPFKDVLK' A
#
# COMPACT_ATOMS: atom_id res chain seq x y z
N ASP A 1 -20.01 10.43 -8.00
CA ASP A 1 -19.14 11.48 -7.45
C ASP A 1 -17.70 11.05 -7.70
N TYR A 2 -16.91 11.89 -8.38
CA TYR A 2 -15.54 11.59 -8.84
C TYR A 2 -14.49 12.53 -8.22
N THR A 3 -14.88 13.29 -7.20
CA THR A 3 -14.04 14.28 -6.51
C THR A 3 -12.78 13.71 -5.85
N HIS A 4 -12.68 12.39 -5.74
CA HIS A 4 -11.56 11.70 -5.09
C HIS A 4 -10.77 10.77 -6.02
N LEU A 5 -10.99 10.82 -7.34
CA LEU A 5 -10.21 10.04 -8.31
C LEU A 5 -8.69 10.20 -8.15
N PRO A 6 -8.14 11.41 -7.91
CA PRO A 6 -6.69 11.55 -7.69
C PRO A 6 -6.16 10.77 -6.48
N LYS A 7 -7.00 10.49 -5.47
CA LYS A 7 -6.61 9.68 -4.31
C LYS A 7 -6.41 8.21 -4.68
N ALA A 8 -7.08 7.73 -5.72
CA ALA A 8 -6.88 6.37 -6.23
C ALA A 8 -5.47 6.20 -6.81
N ASP A 9 -4.95 7.22 -7.51
CA ASP A 9 -3.59 7.21 -8.04
C ASP A 9 -2.55 7.23 -6.92
N ILE A 10 -2.77 8.01 -5.85
CA ILE A 10 -1.91 8.02 -4.65
C ILE A 10 -1.90 6.65 -3.97
N PHE A 11 -3.06 6.01 -3.82
CA PHE A 11 -3.14 4.66 -3.28
C PHE A 11 -2.39 3.64 -4.15
N ALA A 12 -2.57 3.68 -5.47
CA ALA A 12 -1.87 2.81 -6.40
C ALA A 12 -0.35 3.04 -6.39
N LEU A 13 0.09 4.29 -6.22
CA LEU A 13 1.49 4.65 -6.06
C LEU A 13 2.08 4.04 -4.78
N GLY A 14 1.37 4.13 -3.65
CA GLY A 14 1.79 3.51 -2.38
C GLY A 14 2.01 2.00 -2.53
N LEU A 15 1.07 1.29 -3.17
CA LEU A 15 1.22 -0.14 -3.46
C LEU A 15 2.39 -0.45 -4.40
N THR A 16 2.63 0.41 -5.38
CA THR A 16 3.77 0.28 -6.31
C THR A 16 5.10 0.39 -5.56
N VAL A 17 5.21 1.35 -4.64
CA VAL A 17 6.40 1.53 -3.79
C VAL A 17 6.59 0.32 -2.86
N LEU A 18 5.53 -0.22 -2.29
CA LEU A 18 5.60 -1.45 -1.47
C LEU A 18 6.14 -2.64 -2.27
N LEU A 19 5.66 -2.83 -3.50
CA LEU A 19 6.18 -3.86 -4.41
C LEU A 19 7.65 -3.63 -4.73
N ALA A 20 8.06 -2.39 -5.02
CA ALA A 20 9.46 -2.05 -5.25
C ALA A 20 10.34 -2.26 -4.01
N ALA A 21 9.77 -2.12 -2.80
CA ALA A 21 10.42 -2.43 -1.54
C ALA A 21 10.49 -3.94 -1.22
N GLY A 22 10.01 -4.82 -2.11
CA GLY A 22 10.08 -6.27 -1.95
C GLY A 22 8.90 -6.88 -1.22
N ALA A 23 7.74 -6.22 -1.19
CA ALA A 23 6.50 -6.84 -0.75
C ALA A 23 6.16 -8.07 -1.61
N PRO A 24 5.44 -9.06 -1.06
CA PRO A 24 4.92 -10.18 -1.84
C PRO A 24 3.92 -9.69 -2.91
N PRO A 25 3.63 -10.54 -3.93
CA PRO A 25 2.63 -10.21 -4.95
C PRO A 25 1.31 -9.76 -4.34
N LEU A 26 0.74 -8.66 -4.86
CA LEU A 26 -0.50 -8.10 -4.31
C LEU A 26 -1.67 -9.09 -4.47
N PRO A 27 -2.49 -9.27 -3.43
CA PRO A 27 -3.69 -10.09 -3.53
C PRO A 27 -4.67 -9.44 -4.50
N GLN A 28 -5.29 -10.25 -5.37
CA GLN A 28 -6.30 -9.75 -6.31
C GLN A 28 -7.65 -9.50 -5.64
N ASN A 29 -7.95 -10.22 -4.55
CA ASN A 29 -9.20 -10.18 -3.80
C ASN A 29 -9.01 -10.83 -2.40
N GLY A 30 -10.10 -10.95 -1.64
CA GLY A 30 -10.10 -11.59 -0.31
C GLY A 30 -9.69 -10.68 0.84
N ASP A 31 -9.54 -11.25 2.02
CA ASP A 31 -9.32 -10.50 3.27
C ASP A 31 -8.00 -9.73 3.28
N ASP A 32 -6.97 -10.26 2.63
CA ASP A 32 -5.68 -9.57 2.48
C ASP A 32 -5.82 -8.31 1.62
N TRP A 33 -6.62 -8.39 0.55
CA TRP A 33 -6.95 -7.24 -0.29
C TRP A 33 -7.73 -6.18 0.48
N HIS A 34 -8.68 -6.58 1.32
CA HIS A 34 -9.43 -5.67 2.18
C HIS A 34 -8.54 -5.06 3.29
N SER A 35 -7.58 -5.82 3.82
CA SER A 35 -6.64 -5.33 4.83
C SER A 35 -5.79 -4.17 4.31
N LEU A 36 -5.33 -4.23 3.06
CA LEU A 36 -4.61 -3.12 2.41
C LEU A 36 -5.44 -1.83 2.37
N ARG A 37 -6.76 -1.92 2.17
CA ARG A 37 -7.68 -0.76 2.15
C ARG A 37 -7.98 -0.21 3.54
N GLN A 38 -7.71 -0.98 4.57
CA GLN A 38 -7.79 -0.55 5.97
C GLN A 38 -6.48 0.09 6.45
N GLY A 39 -5.50 0.32 5.56
CA GLY A 39 -4.20 0.90 5.90
C GLY A 39 -3.24 -0.09 6.56
N LYS A 40 -3.52 -1.40 6.50
CA LYS A 40 -2.61 -2.42 7.03
C LYS A 40 -1.53 -2.74 5.99
N LEU A 41 -0.34 -2.23 6.23
CA LEU A 41 0.82 -2.52 5.38
C LEU A 41 1.31 -3.96 5.56
N PRO A 42 1.66 -4.67 4.48
CA PRO A 42 2.25 -5.99 4.57
C PRO A 42 3.65 -5.91 5.19
N SER A 43 4.11 -7.03 5.74
CA SER A 43 5.50 -7.14 6.21
C SER A 43 6.45 -7.02 5.01
N LEU A 44 7.50 -6.22 5.18
CA LEU A 44 8.53 -6.02 4.17
C LEU A 44 9.82 -6.75 4.60
N PRO A 45 10.59 -7.29 3.64
CA PRO A 45 11.86 -7.95 3.93
C PRO A 45 12.95 -6.97 4.40
N GLN A 46 12.75 -5.66 4.21
CA GLN A 46 13.67 -4.60 4.60
C GLN A 46 13.04 -3.63 5.59
N GLU A 47 13.85 -3.11 6.52
CA GLU A 47 13.40 -2.07 7.45
C GLU A 47 13.40 -0.70 6.78
N LEU A 48 12.21 -0.17 6.51
CA LEU A 48 12.04 1.22 6.11
C LEU A 48 12.11 2.17 7.33
N PRO A 49 12.67 3.38 7.19
CA PRO A 49 12.63 4.41 8.22
C PRO A 49 11.19 4.70 8.66
N ALA A 50 10.98 4.92 9.97
CA ALA A 50 9.66 5.26 10.53
C ALA A 50 8.91 6.37 9.77
N PRO A 51 9.52 7.55 9.47
CA PRO A 51 8.80 8.60 8.75
C PRO A 51 8.37 8.19 7.34
N PHE A 52 9.13 7.30 6.69
CA PHE A 52 8.77 6.80 5.36
C PHE A 52 7.63 5.77 5.43
N LYS A 53 7.62 4.92 6.47
CA LYS A 53 6.50 4.00 6.73
C LYS A 53 5.19 4.75 7.00
N ASP A 54 5.27 5.91 7.68
CA ASP A 54 4.08 6.69 8.02
C ASP A 54 3.51 7.45 6.82
N VAL A 55 4.32 7.79 5.81
CA VAL A 55 3.83 8.33 4.53
C VAL A 55 3.14 7.26 3.67
N LEU A 56 3.52 5.99 3.84
CA LEU A 56 2.95 4.87 3.08
C LEU A 56 1.66 4.30 3.69
N LYS A 57 1.36 4.59 4.95
CA LYS A 57 0.12 4.18 5.64
C LYS A 57 -1.02 5.14 5.35
#